data_AF-A0AAU3UYJ8-F1
#
_entry.id   AF-A0AAU3UYJ8-F1
#
_cell.length_a   1.000
_cell.length_b   1.000
_cell.length_c   1.000
_cell.angle_alpha   90.00
_cell.angle_beta   90.00
_cell.angle_gamma   90.00
#
_symmetry.space_group_name_H-M   'P 1'
#
loop_
_entity.id
_entity.type
_entity.pdbx_description
1 polymer ?
#
loop_
_entity_poly.entity_id
_entity_poly.type
_entity_poly.pdbx_seq_one_letter_code
_entity_poly.pdbx_strand_id
1 'polypeptide(L)'
;MPQNLPTRIDVFTDALKTLDTARTGLSDARDTLASDTADIDTPPAAGELDAKREAQERIADAKNLLDQAKSALYRALELSES
;
A
#
# COMPACT_ATOMS: atom_id res chain seq x y z
N MET A 1 34.16 -15.11 -3.12
CA MET A 1 32.79 -15.63 -2.92
C MET A 1 32.02 -15.35 -4.20
N PRO A 2 31.55 -16.35 -4.97
CA PRO A 2 30.63 -16.05 -6.07
C PRO A 2 29.32 -15.51 -5.46
N GLN A 3 28.91 -14.30 -5.84
CA GLN A 3 27.56 -13.82 -5.58
C GLN A 3 26.62 -14.60 -6.50
N ASN A 4 25.76 -15.45 -5.95
CA ASN A 4 24.63 -15.96 -6.71
C ASN A 4 23.71 -14.77 -6.99
N LEU A 5 23.55 -14.44 -8.27
CA LEU A 5 22.56 -13.45 -8.69
C LEU A 5 21.16 -14.00 -8.39
N PRO A 6 20.22 -13.14 -7.96
CA PRO A 6 18.85 -13.57 -7.72
C PRO A 6 18.27 -14.16 -8.99
N THR A 7 17.51 -15.24 -8.84
CA THR A 7 16.77 -15.81 -9.95
C THR A 7 15.66 -14.85 -10.37
N ARG A 8 15.12 -15.04 -11.58
CA ARG A 8 13.96 -14.25 -12.05
C ARG A 8 12.78 -14.36 -11.07
N ILE A 9 12.54 -15.56 -10.53
CA ILE A 9 11.46 -15.82 -9.56
C ILE A 9 11.69 -15.04 -8.26
N ASP A 10 12.95 -14.97 -7.78
CA ASP A 10 13.30 -14.21 -6.59
C ASP A 10 12.96 -12.73 -6.77
N VAL A 11 13.28 -12.14 -7.93
CA VAL A 11 12.98 -10.72 -8.23
C VAL A 11 11.48 -10.43 -8.18
N PHE A 12 10.64 -11.28 -8.78
CA PHE A 12 9.19 -11.09 -8.75
C PHE A 12 8.61 -11.30 -7.34
N THR A 13 9.10 -12.29 -6.60
CA THR A 13 8.66 -12.58 -5.24
C THR A 13 9.00 -11.44 -4.30
N ASP A 14 10.21 -10.89 -4.39
CA ASP A 14 10.65 -9.74 -3.60
C ASP A 14 9.85 -8.48 -3.92
N ALA A 15 9.54 -8.25 -5.20
CA ALA A 15 8.68 -7.15 -5.62
C ALA A 15 7.26 -7.29 -5.06
N LEU A 16 6.64 -8.48 -5.16
CA LEU A 16 5.32 -8.77 -4.59
C LEU A 16 5.29 -8.51 -3.08
N LYS A 17 6.29 -9.01 -2.34
CA LYS A 17 6.43 -8.80 -0.89
C LYS A 17 6.55 -7.32 -0.53
N THR A 18 7.29 -6.56 -1.31
CA THR A 18 7.44 -5.11 -1.11
C THR A 18 6.11 -4.38 -1.32
N LEU A 19 5.37 -4.74 -2.37
CA LEU A 19 4.04 -4.17 -2.63
C LEU A 19 3.02 -4.53 -1.53
N ASP A 20 3.08 -5.75 -0.99
CA ASP A 20 2.25 -6.17 0.14
C ASP A 20 2.55 -5.40 1.42
N THR A 21 3.83 -5.15 1.68
CA THR A 21 4.27 -4.33 2.83
C THR A 21 3.74 -2.91 2.69
N ALA A 22 3.89 -2.30 1.51
CA ALA A 22 3.38 -0.95 1.23
C ALA A 22 1.86 -0.87 1.41
N ARG A 23 1.13 -1.87 0.91
CA ARG A 23 -0.34 -1.93 1.03
C ARG A 23 -0.81 -2.06 2.48
N THR A 24 -0.07 -2.81 3.29
CA THR A 24 -0.33 -2.95 4.73
C THR A 24 -0.12 -1.62 5.43
N GLY A 25 1.02 -0.94 5.20
CA GLY A 25 1.29 0.38 5.78
C GLY A 25 0.25 1.45 5.39
N LEU A 26 -0.26 1.41 4.15
CA LEU A 26 -1.39 2.28 3.75
C LEU A 26 -2.68 1.96 4.51
N SER A 27 -2.93 0.69 4.84
CA SER A 27 -4.10 0.31 5.63
C SER A 27 -3.97 0.82 7.06
N ASP A 28 -2.80 0.68 7.66
CA ASP A 28 -2.51 1.20 9.01
C ASP A 28 -2.66 2.72 9.07
N ALA A 29 -2.17 3.44 8.05
CA ALA A 29 -2.33 4.89 7.93
C ALA A 29 -3.81 5.29 7.83
N ARG A 30 -4.60 4.60 7.00
CA ARG A 30 -6.05 4.85 6.88
C ARG A 30 -6.76 4.60 8.21
N ASP A 31 -6.43 3.52 8.90
CA ASP A 31 -7.09 3.14 10.14
C ASP A 31 -6.70 4.09 11.27
N THR A 32 -5.45 4.57 11.28
CA THR A 32 -5.00 5.66 12.15
C THR A 32 -5.79 6.94 11.88
N LEU A 33 -5.98 7.32 10.61
CA LEU A 33 -6.85 8.45 10.26
C LEU A 33 -8.29 8.16 10.69
N ALA A 34 -8.83 6.95 10.52
CA ALA A 34 -10.20 6.65 10.94
C ALA A 34 -10.38 6.69 12.47
N SER A 35 -9.30 6.55 13.24
CA SER A 35 -9.35 6.64 14.69
C SER A 35 -9.77 8.05 15.14
N ASP A 36 -10.63 8.07 16.16
CA ASP A 36 -11.08 9.30 16.80
C ASP A 36 -10.11 9.61 17.94
N THR A 37 -9.18 10.53 17.66
CA THR A 37 -8.19 11.02 18.63
C THR A 37 -8.48 12.44 19.05
N ALA A 38 -9.63 13.02 18.67
CA ALA A 38 -9.98 14.36 19.10
C ALA A 38 -10.21 14.34 20.62
N ASP A 39 -9.54 15.25 21.34
CA ASP A 39 -9.97 15.58 22.69
C ASP A 39 -11.43 16.03 22.60
N ILE A 40 -12.33 15.34 23.31
CA ILE A 40 -13.79 15.56 23.26
C ILE A 40 -14.15 17.04 23.46
N ASP A 41 -13.30 17.78 24.16
CA ASP A 41 -13.49 19.19 24.50
C ASP A 41 -12.94 20.19 23.45
N THR A 42 -12.21 19.72 22.43
CA THR A 42 -11.62 20.58 21.39
C THR A 42 -12.22 20.27 20.02
N PRO A 43 -13.02 21.18 19.43
CA PRO A 43 -13.53 20.98 18.09
C PRO A 43 -12.36 20.97 17.06
N PRO A 44 -12.47 20.17 15.98
CA PRO A 44 -11.45 20.12 14.94
C PRO A 44 -11.27 21.50 14.29
N ALA A 45 -10.05 21.77 13.82
CA ALA A 45 -9.76 23.02 13.13
C ALA A 45 -10.57 23.12 11.82
N ALA A 46 -10.84 24.34 11.37
CA ALA A 46 -11.55 24.56 10.11
C ALA A 46 -10.78 23.90 8.95
N GLY A 47 -11.44 22.97 8.26
CA GLY A 47 -10.87 22.20 7.13
C GLY A 47 -10.09 20.94 7.51
N GLU A 48 -9.89 20.63 8.81
CA GLU A 48 -9.17 19.42 9.24
C GLU A 48 -9.90 18.15 8.80
N LEU A 49 -11.23 18.10 8.97
CA LEU A 49 -12.04 16.96 8.57
C LEU A 49 -12.04 16.75 7.05
N ASP A 50 -12.02 17.83 6.27
CA ASP A 50 -11.96 17.77 4.81
C ASP A 50 -10.60 17.24 4.34
N ALA A 51 -9.50 17.74 4.90
CA ALA A 51 -8.15 17.26 4.61
C ALA A 51 -7.97 15.79 5.02
N LYS A 52 -8.55 15.38 6.16
CA LYS A 52 -8.56 14.00 6.65
C LYS A 52 -9.30 13.07 5.68
N ARG A 53 -10.47 13.49 5.19
CA ARG A 53 -11.22 12.76 4.18
C ARG A 53 -10.45 12.64 2.87
N GLU A 54 -9.87 13.74 2.39
CA GLU A 54 -9.07 13.75 1.16
C GLU A 54 -7.86 12.79 1.28
N ALA A 55 -7.18 12.77 2.43
CA ALA A 55 -6.09 11.84 2.67
C ALA A 55 -6.56 10.38 2.64
N GLN A 56 -7.72 10.07 3.24
CA GLN A 56 -8.30 8.72 3.21
C GLN A 56 -8.66 8.27 1.79
N GLU A 57 -9.19 9.17 0.95
CA GLU A 57 -9.49 8.91 -0.47
C GLU A 57 -8.21 8.62 -1.25
N ARG A 58 -7.18 9.46 -1.11
CA ARG A 58 -5.88 9.25 -1.77
C ARG A 58 -5.21 7.94 -1.35
N ILE A 59 -5.34 7.54 -0.09
CA ILE A 59 -4.84 6.25 0.41
C ILE A 59 -5.59 5.09 -0.25
N ALA A 60 -6.91 5.19 -0.41
CA ALA A 60 -7.70 4.17 -1.10
C ALA A 60 -7.25 4.01 -2.56
N ASP A 61 -7.03 5.11 -3.27
CA ASP A 61 -6.53 5.10 -4.65
C ASP A 61 -5.13 4.46 -4.75
N ALA A 62 -4.23 4.82 -3.84
CA ALA A 62 -2.89 4.22 -3.79
C ALA A 62 -2.94 2.71 -3.55
N LYS A 63 -3.84 2.22 -2.69
CA LYS A 63 -4.03 0.77 -2.48
C LYS A 63 -4.52 0.08 -3.75
N ASN A 64 -5.45 0.69 -4.48
CA ASN A 64 -5.92 0.15 -5.76
C ASN A 64 -4.79 0.05 -6.79
N LEU A 65 -3.90 1.05 -6.85
CA LEU A 65 -2.73 1.01 -7.74
C LEU A 65 -1.74 -0.10 -7.36
N LEU A 66 -1.52 -0.34 -6.06
CA LEU A 66 -0.70 -1.46 -5.60
C LEU A 66 -1.33 -2.82 -5.97
N ASP A 67 -2.64 -2.97 -5.82
CA ASP A 67 -3.35 -4.20 -6.18
C ASP A 67 -3.29 -4.47 -7.70
N GLN A 68 -3.36 -3.41 -8.52
CA GLN A 68 -3.14 -3.50 -9.98
C GLN A 68 -1.70 -3.91 -10.33
N ALA A 69 -0.70 -3.32 -9.67
CA ALA A 69 0.70 -3.67 -9.89
C ALA A 69 0.99 -5.13 -9.52
N LYS A 70 0.47 -5.62 -8.39
CA LYS A 70 0.56 -7.03 -8.00
C LYS A 70 -0.08 -7.95 -9.04
N SER A 71 -1.27 -7.60 -9.53
CA SER A 71 -1.96 -8.38 -10.56
C SER A 71 -1.15 -8.48 -11.85
N ALA A 72 -0.45 -7.41 -12.25
CA ALA A 72 0.44 -7.43 -13.40
C ALA A 72 1.66 -8.34 -13.19
N LEU A 73 2.24 -8.36 -11.98
CA LEU A 73 3.36 -9.26 -11.64
C LEU A 73 2.93 -10.74 -11.62
N TYR A 74 1.76 -11.05 -11.06
CA TYR A 74 1.23 -12.43 -11.10
C TYR A 74 1.03 -12.92 -12.53
N ARG A 75 0.44 -12.08 -13.42
CA ARG A 75 0.31 -12.43 -14.83
C ARG A 75 1.67 -12.66 -15.51
N ALA A 76 2.69 -11.86 -15.18
CA ALA A 76 4.03 -12.04 -15.73
C ALA A 76 4.68 -13.36 -15.27
N LEU A 77 4.41 -13.80 -14.03
CA LEU A 77 4.83 -15.10 -13.51
C LEU A 77 4.14 -16.25 -14.24
N GLU A 78 2.81 -16.22 -14.38
CA GLU A 78 2.05 -17.24 -15.10
C GLU A 78 2.53 -17.43 -16.55
N LEU A 79 2.81 -16.33 -17.25
CA LEU A 79 3.34 -16.36 -18.62
C LEU A 79 4.78 -16.87 -18.69
N SER A 80 5.55 -16.82 -17.60
CA SER A 80 6.92 -17.32 -17.55
C SER A 80 6.99 -18.84 -17.32
N GLU A 81 5.91 -19.44 -16.84
CA GLU A 81 5.77 -20.88 -16.57
C GLU A 81 5.08 -21.65 -17.72
N SER A 82 4.55 -20.93 -18.72
CA SER A 82 3.89 -21.46 -19.93
C SER A 82 4.87 -21.70 -21.08
#